data_AF-M1RES0-F1
#
_entry.id   AF-M1RES0-F1
#
_cell.length_a   1.000
_cell.length_b   1.000
_cell.length_c   1.000
_cell.angle_alpha   90.00
_cell.angle_beta   90.00
_cell.angle_gamma   90.00
#
_symmetry.space_group_name_H-M   'P 1'
#
loop_
_entity.id
_entity.type
_entity.pdbx_description
1 polymer ?
#
loop_
_entity_poly.entity_id
_entity_poly.type
_entity_poly.pdbx_seq_one_letter_code
_entity_poly.pdbx_strand_id
1 'polypeptide(L)'
;MESVSGYSSKSVSNSNIDILQLLAFVVLPVRLVYAWMYISAPLRRVVLASGKLDPNSPLWVGHKFNSFLPHASNILWLHDFVRYLVLHPDLLASFLWVFTIIEFLTGLGIALGLLSRLSAIGGTLLPLGMLLGAGWQGATCLDEWQIGSTGVAMGLTLFFAGSGVLSVDCLLMNKYPKLKESGWFKWLGSGPIFDNPAFNKIAIVGALFALFVTMGTNQYFQGGVWGKLHNFGKVLDVKVSNAHIQNGNLVFEAYRISGSSAAMAWIPKIDLIKDGKVIYTWDQKAITSLPPSSIKNIYINKAKINQYALGMRLGAKAIITLPLPQNLNLTHGQYTLVLHEIGGQKFSTTFTY
;
A
#
# COMPACT_ATOMS: atom_id res chain seq x y z
N MET A 1 -34.51 42.25 64.83
CA MET A 1 -33.62 41.31 65.55
C MET A 1 -33.74 39.96 64.85
N GLU A 2 -32.61 39.52 64.32
CA GLU A 2 -32.23 38.14 64.00
C GLU A 2 -33.08 37.33 63.00
N SER A 3 -32.75 37.51 61.72
CA SER A 3 -32.69 36.42 60.76
C SER A 3 -31.39 35.63 60.98
N VAL A 4 -31.48 34.36 61.39
CA VAL A 4 -30.32 33.45 61.47
C VAL A 4 -30.71 32.06 60.94
N SER A 5 -30.06 31.72 59.81
CA SER A 5 -29.41 30.46 59.43
C SER A 5 -30.14 29.12 59.62
N GLY A 6 -30.04 28.15 58.71
CA GLY A 6 -29.01 27.99 57.69
C GLY A 6 -29.37 26.89 56.72
N TYR A 7 -29.05 27.14 55.45
CA TYR A 7 -28.66 26.10 54.53
C TYR A 7 -27.40 26.60 53.86
N SER A 8 -26.28 26.03 54.30
CA SER A 8 -24.97 26.17 53.68
C SER A 8 -25.09 25.68 52.24
N SER A 9 -25.16 26.61 51.29
CA SER A 9 -24.82 26.32 49.91
C SER A 9 -23.31 26.06 49.89
N LYS A 10 -22.93 24.78 49.95
CA LYS A 10 -21.63 24.36 49.45
C LYS A 10 -21.56 24.83 48.01
N SER A 11 -20.81 25.90 47.80
CA SER A 11 -20.35 26.36 46.50
C SER A 11 -19.67 25.17 45.82
N VAL A 12 -20.35 24.60 44.82
CA VAL A 12 -19.75 23.68 43.88
C VAL A 12 -18.68 24.49 43.14
N SER A 13 -17.43 24.32 43.56
CA SER A 13 -16.28 24.99 42.96
C SER A 13 -16.21 24.63 41.48
N ASN A 14 -16.14 25.65 40.62
CA ASN A 14 -15.87 25.57 39.19
C ASN A 14 -14.92 24.42 38.84
N SER A 15 -15.45 23.34 38.27
CA SER A 15 -14.62 22.35 37.57
C SER A 15 -14.18 22.96 36.24
N ASN A 16 -13.07 23.69 36.25
CA ASN A 16 -12.31 23.96 35.03
C ASN A 16 -11.85 22.60 34.49
N ILE A 17 -12.67 21.99 33.64
CA ILE A 17 -12.29 20.79 32.90
C ILE A 17 -11.10 21.18 32.05
N ASP A 18 -9.95 20.55 32.28
CA ASP A 18 -8.79 20.71 31.42
C ASP A 18 -9.18 20.24 30.01
N ILE A 19 -9.27 21.18 29.08
CA ILE A 19 -9.69 20.94 27.69
C ILE A 19 -8.81 19.86 27.05
N LEU A 20 -7.53 19.81 27.37
CA LEU A 20 -6.61 18.79 26.87
C LEU A 20 -6.99 17.40 27.38
N GLN A 21 -7.44 17.31 28.63
CA GLN A 21 -7.89 16.06 29.23
C GLN A 21 -9.21 15.58 28.61
N LEU A 22 -10.16 16.49 28.38
CA LEU A 22 -11.42 16.16 27.70
C LEU A 22 -11.16 15.64 26.28
N LEU A 23 -10.36 16.37 25.49
CA LEU A 23 -10.01 15.96 24.12
C LEU A 23 -9.31 14.60 24.10
N ALA A 24 -8.39 14.35 25.05
CA ALA A 24 -7.70 13.08 25.15
C ALA A 24 -8.65 11.90 25.41
N PHE A 25 -9.69 12.08 26.21
CA PHE A 25 -10.72 11.06 26.42
C PHE A 25 -11.60 10.87 25.18
N VAL A 26 -11.96 11.96 24.49
CA VAL A 26 -12.75 11.89 23.25
C VAL A 26 -12.01 11.10 22.16
N VAL A 27 -10.70 11.29 22.02
CA VAL A 27 -9.89 10.58 21.00
C VAL A 27 -9.31 9.25 21.49
N LEU A 28 -9.58 8.84 22.73
CA LEU A 28 -9.01 7.62 23.31
C LEU A 28 -9.34 6.35 22.50
N PRO A 29 -10.59 6.14 22.01
CA PRO A 29 -10.89 4.99 21.16
C PRO A 29 -10.05 4.97 19.89
N VAL A 30 -9.88 6.13 19.23
CA VAL A 30 -9.03 6.29 18.05
C VAL A 30 -7.58 5.94 18.40
N ARG A 31 -7.04 6.47 19.50
CA ARG A 31 -5.67 6.17 19.94
C ARG A 31 -5.44 4.67 20.10
N LEU A 32 -6.29 3.98 20.85
CA LEU A 32 -6.09 2.57 21.20
C LEU A 32 -6.20 1.66 19.98
N VAL A 33 -7.27 1.83 19.18
CA VAL A 33 -7.49 1.03 17.97
C VAL A 33 -6.42 1.32 16.93
N TYR A 34 -6.11 2.60 16.72
CA TYR A 34 -5.13 2.99 15.71
C TYR A 34 -3.72 2.53 16.06
N ALA A 35 -3.31 2.65 17.33
CA ALA A 35 -2.04 2.08 17.80
C ALA A 35 -1.97 0.57 17.58
N TRP A 36 -3.05 -0.15 17.86
CA TRP A 36 -3.10 -1.60 17.65
C TRP A 36 -2.90 -1.98 16.18
N MET A 37 -3.44 -1.20 15.23
CA MET A 37 -3.23 -1.46 13.80
C MET A 37 -1.72 -1.49 13.46
N TYR A 38 -0.93 -0.58 14.03
CA TYR A 38 0.52 -0.57 13.87
C TYR A 38 1.22 -1.69 14.64
N ILE A 39 0.89 -1.90 15.91
CA ILE A 39 1.50 -2.94 16.76
C ILE A 39 1.24 -4.34 16.20
N SER A 40 0.08 -4.55 15.59
CA SER A 40 -0.29 -5.84 15.00
C SER A 40 0.55 -6.18 13.76
N ALA A 41 1.16 -5.21 13.07
CA ALA A 41 1.97 -5.45 11.88
C ALA A 41 3.23 -6.29 12.17
N PRO A 42 4.16 -5.89 13.06
CA PRO A 42 5.31 -6.71 13.45
C PRO A 42 4.88 -8.02 14.11
N LEU A 43 3.82 -8.01 14.94
CA LEU A 43 3.31 -9.24 15.56
C LEU A 43 2.94 -10.28 14.51
N ARG A 44 2.21 -9.88 13.47
CA ARG A 44 1.88 -10.77 12.33
C ARG A 44 3.10 -11.18 11.52
N ARG A 45 4.10 -10.31 11.39
CA ARG A 45 5.25 -10.53 10.49
C ARG A 45 6.39 -11.34 11.14
N VAL A 46 6.57 -11.20 12.45
CA VAL A 46 7.69 -11.78 13.21
C VAL A 46 7.23 -12.99 14.03
N VAL A 47 6.05 -12.92 14.66
CA VAL A 47 5.59 -13.95 15.62
C VAL A 47 4.56 -14.88 15.01
N LEU A 48 3.42 -14.36 14.53
CA LEU A 48 2.26 -15.19 14.15
C LEU A 48 2.42 -15.87 12.79
N ALA A 49 3.19 -15.28 11.89
CA ALA A 49 3.51 -15.85 10.57
C ALA A 49 4.98 -15.57 10.26
N SER A 50 5.86 -16.18 11.06
CA SER A 50 7.30 -16.14 10.85
C SER A 50 7.63 -16.60 9.43
N GLY A 51 8.39 -15.77 8.70
CA GLY A 51 8.63 -15.91 7.26
C GLY A 51 8.11 -14.73 6.43
N LYS A 52 7.21 -13.90 6.97
CA LYS A 52 6.74 -12.69 6.25
C LYS A 52 7.84 -11.64 5.96
N LEU A 53 8.96 -11.69 6.68
CA LEU A 53 10.13 -10.82 6.46
C LEU A 53 11.34 -11.57 5.90
N ASP A 54 11.21 -12.85 5.57
CA ASP A 54 12.25 -13.65 4.94
C ASP A 54 12.05 -13.67 3.41
N PRO A 55 12.99 -13.15 2.60
CA PRO A 55 12.91 -13.14 1.14
C PRO A 55 12.76 -14.52 0.49
N ASN A 56 13.20 -15.58 1.18
CA ASN A 56 13.13 -16.95 0.68
C ASN A 56 11.78 -17.62 1.01
N SER A 57 10.97 -17.01 1.86
CA SER A 57 9.69 -17.57 2.28
C SER A 57 8.60 -17.30 1.23
N PRO A 58 7.70 -18.27 0.96
CA PRO A 58 6.52 -18.01 0.14
C PRO A 58 5.56 -16.99 0.78
N LEU A 59 5.68 -16.74 2.08
CA LEU A 59 4.90 -15.76 2.84
C LEU A 59 5.49 -14.35 2.77
N TRP A 60 6.64 -14.15 2.12
CA TRP A 60 7.35 -12.89 2.12
C TRP A 60 6.48 -11.72 1.66
N VAL A 61 6.42 -10.66 2.46
CA VAL A 61 5.65 -9.45 2.16
C VAL A 61 6.17 -8.73 0.92
N GLY A 62 7.42 -8.97 0.51
CA GLY A 62 7.97 -8.46 -0.75
C GLY A 62 7.15 -8.87 -1.98
N HIS A 63 6.46 -10.01 -1.95
CA HIS A 63 5.52 -10.40 -3.02
C HIS A 63 4.31 -9.47 -3.12
N LYS A 64 3.79 -8.99 -1.98
CA LYS A 64 2.74 -7.97 -1.93
C LYS A 64 3.29 -6.60 -2.32
N PHE A 65 4.49 -6.24 -1.86
CA PHE A 65 5.11 -4.99 -2.28
C PHE A 65 5.31 -4.92 -3.80
N ASN A 66 5.71 -6.03 -4.42
CA ASN A 66 5.83 -6.11 -5.88
C ASN A 66 4.50 -5.96 -6.62
N SER A 67 3.37 -6.31 -5.99
CA SER A 67 2.07 -6.10 -6.62
C SER A 67 1.67 -4.62 -6.68
N PHE A 68 2.35 -3.72 -5.94
CA PHE A 68 2.12 -2.27 -5.99
C PHE A 68 2.60 -1.65 -7.29
N LEU A 69 3.70 -2.17 -7.85
CA LEU A 69 4.41 -1.55 -8.97
C LEU A 69 3.54 -1.21 -10.20
N PRO A 70 2.61 -2.07 -10.68
CA PRO A 70 1.80 -1.73 -11.86
C PRO A 70 0.99 -0.44 -11.75
N HIS A 71 0.62 -0.03 -10.52
CA HIS A 71 -0.25 1.11 -10.24
C HIS A 71 0.33 2.07 -9.20
N ALA A 72 1.63 1.94 -8.90
CA ALA A 72 2.30 2.85 -7.99
C ALA A 72 2.24 4.28 -8.53
N SER A 73 2.01 5.26 -7.65
CA SER A 73 1.88 6.65 -8.07
C SER A 73 3.21 7.21 -8.58
N ASN A 74 3.13 8.10 -9.58
CA ASN A 74 4.28 8.91 -10.00
C ASN A 74 4.51 10.12 -9.10
N ILE A 75 3.64 10.37 -8.12
CA ILE A 75 3.81 11.43 -7.12
C ILE A 75 5.08 11.14 -6.34
N LEU A 76 5.95 12.16 -6.21
CA LEU A 76 7.20 12.05 -5.45
C LEU A 76 7.99 10.80 -5.84
N TRP A 77 8.25 10.60 -7.14
CA TRP A 77 9.21 9.59 -7.65
C TRP A 77 8.94 8.15 -7.12
N LEU A 78 7.72 7.89 -6.66
CA LEU A 78 7.41 6.71 -5.86
C LEU A 78 7.31 5.44 -6.70
N HIS A 79 6.80 5.55 -7.93
CA HIS A 79 6.83 4.46 -8.90
C HIS A 79 8.26 3.95 -9.14
N ASP A 80 9.22 4.86 -9.38
CA ASP A 80 10.61 4.49 -9.63
C ASP A 80 11.30 3.98 -8.37
N PHE A 81 10.97 4.53 -7.20
CA PHE A 81 11.42 4.00 -5.91
C PHE A 81 10.94 2.56 -5.68
N VAL A 82 9.64 2.27 -5.87
CA VAL A 82 9.07 0.92 -5.76
C VAL A 82 9.73 -0.02 -6.76
N ARG A 83 9.91 0.44 -8.02
CA ARG A 83 10.59 -0.32 -9.07
C ARG A 83 12.01 -0.68 -8.69
N TYR A 84 12.77 0.28 -8.16
CA TYR A 84 14.15 0.08 -7.73
C TYR A 84 14.24 -0.99 -6.63
N LEU A 85 13.40 -0.89 -5.60
CA LEU A 85 13.37 -1.90 -4.53
C LEU A 85 12.99 -3.30 -5.07
N VAL A 86 12.01 -3.38 -5.98
CA VAL A 86 11.60 -4.65 -6.61
C VAL A 86 12.73 -5.29 -7.42
N LEU A 87 13.57 -4.48 -8.07
CA LEU A 87 14.74 -4.94 -8.83
C LEU A 87 15.91 -5.35 -7.92
N HIS A 88 15.90 -4.94 -6.64
CA HIS A 88 16.94 -5.22 -5.66
C HIS A 88 16.35 -5.89 -4.40
N PRO A 89 16.07 -7.22 -4.44
CA PRO A 89 15.34 -7.93 -3.37
C PRO A 89 15.98 -7.81 -1.97
N ASP A 90 17.31 -7.79 -1.87
CA ASP A 90 18.01 -7.65 -0.58
C ASP A 90 17.79 -6.27 0.05
N LEU A 91 17.74 -5.23 -0.80
CA LEU A 91 17.42 -3.87 -0.35
C LEU A 91 15.95 -3.77 0.03
N LEU A 92 15.05 -4.38 -0.73
CA LEU A 92 13.63 -4.46 -0.36
C LEU A 92 13.43 -5.19 0.97
N ALA A 93 14.16 -6.29 1.20
CA ALA A 93 14.11 -7.02 2.46
C ALA A 93 14.50 -6.12 3.65
N SER A 94 15.61 -5.39 3.49
CA SER A 94 16.08 -4.41 4.47
C SER A 94 15.08 -3.30 4.70
N PHE A 95 14.50 -2.74 3.63
CA PHE A 95 13.45 -1.74 3.69
C PHE A 95 12.23 -2.24 4.47
N LEU A 96 11.76 -3.46 4.22
CA LEU A 96 10.61 -4.03 4.90
C LEU A 96 10.86 -4.26 6.40
N TRP A 97 12.09 -4.61 6.79
CA TRP A 97 12.48 -4.69 8.21
C TRP A 97 12.45 -3.31 8.88
N VAL A 98 13.09 -2.32 8.28
CA VAL A 98 13.11 -0.93 8.80
C VAL A 98 11.69 -0.38 8.90
N PHE A 99 10.88 -0.56 7.85
CA PHE A 99 9.48 -0.13 7.82
C PHE A 99 8.67 -0.80 8.95
N THR A 100 8.86 -2.10 9.17
CA THR A 100 8.19 -2.84 10.25
C THR A 100 8.57 -2.32 11.65
N ILE A 101 9.84 -1.97 11.86
CA ILE A 101 10.31 -1.42 13.13
C ILE A 101 9.71 -0.02 13.36
N ILE A 102 9.70 0.83 12.34
CA ILE A 102 9.12 2.18 12.43
C ILE A 102 7.61 2.10 12.69
N GLU A 103 6.89 1.19 12.02
CA GLU A 103 5.48 0.92 12.31
C GLU A 103 5.30 0.54 13.78
N PHE A 104 6.12 -0.39 14.30
CA PHE A 104 6.02 -0.81 15.70
C PHE A 104 6.24 0.34 16.68
N LEU A 105 7.32 1.10 16.50
CA LEU A 105 7.68 2.22 17.37
C LEU A 105 6.60 3.32 17.33
N THR A 106 6.06 3.59 16.14
CA THR A 106 4.93 4.52 15.97
C THR A 106 3.71 4.03 16.75
N GLY A 107 3.36 2.75 16.60
CA GLY A 107 2.23 2.14 17.31
C GLY A 107 2.40 2.19 18.83
N LEU A 108 3.58 1.85 19.34
CA LEU A 108 3.89 1.95 20.77
C LEU A 108 3.84 3.40 21.26
N GLY A 109 4.40 4.35 20.51
CA GLY A 109 4.37 5.77 20.83
C GLY A 109 2.93 6.31 20.92
N ILE A 110 2.07 5.92 19.97
CA ILE A 110 0.64 6.28 20.00
C ILE A 110 -0.06 5.61 21.20
N ALA A 111 0.15 4.30 21.43
CA ALA A 111 -0.49 3.57 22.53
C ALA A 111 -0.19 4.18 23.90
N LEU A 112 1.10 4.46 24.14
CA LEU A 112 1.58 4.99 25.41
C LEU A 112 1.37 6.51 25.54
N GLY A 113 1.03 7.21 24.45
CA GLY A 113 1.07 8.67 24.41
C GLY A 113 2.46 9.20 24.74
N LEU A 114 3.49 8.59 24.17
CA LEU A 114 4.89 9.01 24.26
C LEU A 114 5.24 9.82 23.02
N LEU A 115 5.73 11.05 23.22
CA LEU A 115 5.97 12.01 22.15
C LEU A 115 4.74 12.05 21.21
N SER A 116 3.57 12.30 21.80
CA SER A 116 2.27 11.97 21.21
C SER A 116 2.07 12.59 19.83
N ARG A 117 2.54 13.83 19.63
CA ARG A 117 2.48 14.51 18.34
C ARG A 117 3.47 13.96 17.33
N LEU A 118 4.70 13.63 17.73
CA LEU A 118 5.67 12.95 16.86
C LEU A 118 5.15 11.57 16.44
N SER A 119 4.61 10.81 17.37
CA SER A 119 3.99 9.51 17.12
C SER A 119 2.78 9.65 16.18
N ALA A 120 1.97 10.70 16.33
CA ALA A 120 0.88 11.02 15.43
C ALA A 120 1.35 11.45 14.03
N ILE A 121 2.49 12.14 13.91
CA ILE A 121 3.14 12.43 12.62
C ILE A 121 3.55 11.11 11.94
N GLY A 122 4.19 10.19 12.65
CA GLY A 122 4.47 8.84 12.15
C GLY A 122 3.19 8.14 11.69
N GLY A 123 2.15 8.20 12.52
CA GLY A 123 0.81 7.70 12.22
C GLY A 123 0.08 8.46 11.11
N THR A 124 0.61 9.55 10.58
CA THR A 124 0.05 10.27 9.43
C THR A 124 0.85 9.96 8.16
N LEU A 125 2.18 9.94 8.27
CA LEU A 125 3.09 9.79 7.14
C LEU A 125 3.21 8.34 6.66
N LEU A 126 3.22 7.34 7.56
CA LEU A 126 3.23 5.93 7.18
C LEU A 126 2.04 5.53 6.28
N PRO A 127 0.77 5.83 6.63
CA PRO A 127 -0.37 5.46 5.80
C PRO A 127 -0.44 6.32 4.54
N LEU A 128 0.02 7.58 4.57
CA LEU A 128 0.16 8.40 3.37
C LEU A 128 1.17 7.79 2.38
N GLY A 129 2.33 7.34 2.87
CA GLY A 129 3.32 6.65 2.03
C GLY A 129 2.78 5.36 1.42
N MET A 130 2.07 4.55 2.22
CA MET A 130 1.41 3.35 1.73
C MET A 130 0.31 3.66 0.70
N LEU A 131 -0.51 4.67 0.95
CA LEU A 131 -1.57 5.14 0.04
C LEU A 131 -1.00 5.51 -1.32
N LEU A 132 0.04 6.33 -1.34
CA LEU A 132 0.67 6.78 -2.58
C LEU A 132 1.39 5.63 -3.29
N GLY A 133 1.96 4.69 -2.53
CA GLY A 133 2.76 3.59 -3.08
C GLY A 133 1.90 2.46 -3.64
N ALA A 134 0.82 2.10 -2.96
CA ALA A 134 -0.03 0.97 -3.33
C ALA A 134 -1.27 1.35 -4.14
N GLY A 135 -1.74 2.59 -4.04
CA GLY A 135 -2.97 3.05 -4.71
C GLY A 135 -4.19 2.22 -4.28
N TRP A 136 -4.82 1.55 -5.26
CA TRP A 136 -5.94 0.63 -5.04
C TRP A 136 -5.64 -0.75 -5.63
N GLN A 137 -5.68 -1.80 -4.79
CA GLN A 137 -5.42 -3.18 -5.22
C GLN A 137 -6.61 -4.14 -5.05
N GLY A 138 -7.60 -3.77 -4.25
CA GLY A 138 -8.72 -4.63 -3.91
C GLY A 138 -9.66 -4.89 -5.11
N ALA A 139 -10.07 -6.14 -5.29
CA ALA A 139 -11.01 -6.50 -6.36
C ALA A 139 -12.43 -5.99 -6.09
N THR A 140 -12.77 -5.81 -4.82
CA THR A 140 -14.11 -5.45 -4.34
C THR A 140 -14.10 -4.19 -3.49
N CYS A 141 -13.22 -4.14 -2.49
CA CYS A 141 -13.10 -3.05 -1.52
C CYS A 141 -11.92 -2.12 -1.85
N LEU A 142 -11.97 -0.89 -1.34
CA LEU A 142 -10.92 0.13 -1.48
C LEU A 142 -9.85 -0.01 -0.40
N ASP A 143 -9.35 -1.23 -0.17
CA ASP A 143 -8.62 -1.61 1.06
C ASP A 143 -7.44 -0.67 1.38
N GLU A 144 -6.46 -0.58 0.49
CA GLU A 144 -5.27 0.27 0.70
C GLU A 144 -5.62 1.77 0.75
N TRP A 145 -6.58 2.21 -0.07
CA TRP A 145 -7.00 3.60 -0.11
C TRP A 145 -7.75 4.04 1.16
N GLN A 146 -8.65 3.20 1.68
CA GLN A 146 -9.41 3.44 2.91
C GLN A 146 -8.50 3.46 4.13
N ILE A 147 -7.57 2.50 4.24
CA ILE A 147 -6.58 2.46 5.32
C ILE A 147 -5.70 3.72 5.26
N GLY A 148 -5.22 4.07 4.06
CA GLY A 148 -4.40 5.26 3.83
C GLY A 148 -5.10 6.56 4.24
N SER A 149 -6.28 6.81 3.68
CA SER A 149 -7.04 8.05 3.87
C SER A 149 -7.52 8.22 5.32
N THR A 150 -8.08 7.16 5.89
CA THR A 150 -8.54 7.18 7.29
C THR A 150 -7.35 7.28 8.25
N GLY A 151 -6.23 6.62 7.94
CA GLY A 151 -5.00 6.70 8.72
C GLY A 151 -4.44 8.12 8.80
N VAL A 152 -4.41 8.85 7.67
CA VAL A 152 -4.01 10.27 7.63
C VAL A 152 -4.93 11.11 8.52
N ALA A 153 -6.25 10.94 8.41
CA ALA A 153 -7.22 11.69 9.22
C ALA A 153 -7.10 11.37 10.72
N MET A 154 -6.96 10.09 11.09
CA MET A 154 -6.77 9.66 12.48
C MET A 154 -5.45 10.17 13.07
N GLY A 155 -4.35 10.11 12.31
CA GLY A 155 -3.06 10.65 12.70
C GLY A 155 -3.13 12.16 12.98
N LEU A 156 -3.72 12.95 12.09
CA LEU A 156 -3.93 14.39 12.30
C LEU A 156 -4.84 14.68 13.49
N THR A 157 -5.90 13.90 13.67
CA THR A 157 -6.80 14.01 14.83
C THR A 157 -6.03 13.84 16.14
N LEU A 158 -5.18 12.81 16.23
CA LEU A 158 -4.33 12.56 17.39
C LEU A 158 -3.27 13.65 17.59
N PHE A 159 -2.70 14.18 16.50
CA PHE A 159 -1.74 15.29 16.55
C PHE A 159 -2.36 16.54 17.18
N PHE A 160 -3.55 16.94 16.71
CA PHE A 160 -4.23 18.13 17.22
C PHE A 160 -4.78 17.94 18.64
N ALA A 161 -5.34 16.77 18.94
CA ALA A 161 -5.84 16.45 20.28
C ALA A 161 -4.71 16.34 21.31
N GLY A 162 -3.51 15.92 20.90
CA GLY A 162 -2.40 15.64 21.81
C GLY A 162 -2.71 14.48 22.75
N SER A 163 -2.18 14.53 23.97
CA SER A 163 -2.44 13.52 24.99
C SER A 163 -2.73 14.07 26.38
N GLY A 164 -3.62 13.37 27.09
CA GLY A 164 -4.07 13.71 28.44
C GLY A 164 -3.55 12.73 29.47
N VAL A 165 -4.28 12.55 30.57
CA VAL A 165 -3.82 11.84 31.79
C VAL A 165 -3.38 10.40 31.58
N LEU A 166 -3.92 9.70 30.58
CA LEU A 166 -3.49 8.34 30.20
C LEU A 166 -2.37 8.40 29.16
N SER A 167 -1.25 9.06 29.51
CA SER A 167 -0.09 9.14 28.62
C SER A 167 1.23 9.32 29.37
N VAL A 168 2.31 8.81 28.76
CA VAL A 168 3.68 9.03 29.24
C VAL A 168 4.04 10.50 29.18
N ASP A 169 3.60 11.25 28.16
CA ASP A 169 3.82 12.69 28.09
C ASP A 169 3.24 13.43 29.31
N CYS A 170 2.05 13.05 29.79
CA CYS A 170 1.47 13.62 31.00
C CYS A 170 2.30 13.28 32.24
N LEU A 171 2.77 12.03 32.37
CA LEU A 171 3.67 11.63 33.45
C LEU A 171 4.97 12.44 33.43
N LEU A 172 5.56 12.65 32.25
CA LEU A 172 6.78 13.45 32.08
C LEU A 172 6.54 14.93 32.42
N MET A 173 5.42 15.52 31.99
CA MET A 173 5.06 16.90 32.31
C MET A 173 4.78 17.11 33.80
N ASN A 174 4.26 16.09 34.51
CA ASN A 174 4.04 16.15 35.95
C ASN A 174 5.35 16.00 36.73
N LYS A 175 6.26 15.12 36.27
CA LYS A 175 7.58 14.92 36.89
C LYS A 175 8.54 16.09 36.62
N TYR A 176 8.47 16.69 35.43
CA TYR A 176 9.32 17.79 34.98
C TYR A 176 8.48 18.95 34.47
N PRO A 177 7.97 19.83 35.36
CA PRO A 177 7.04 20.92 35.00
C PRO A 177 7.55 21.86 33.89
N LYS A 178 8.87 22.08 33.81
CA LYS A 178 9.51 22.89 32.76
C LYS A 178 9.26 22.35 31.33
N LEU A 179 8.94 21.06 31.17
CA LEU A 179 8.56 20.50 29.87
C LEU A 179 7.26 21.09 29.33
N LYS A 180 6.32 21.49 30.21
CA LYS A 180 5.06 22.14 29.80
C LYS A 180 5.33 23.49 29.11
N GLU A 181 6.41 24.16 29.47
CA GLU A 181 6.80 25.46 28.92
C GLU A 181 7.70 25.33 27.67
N SER A 182 8.36 24.19 27.51
CA SER A 182 9.29 23.93 26.42
C SER A 182 8.60 23.91 25.05
N GLY A 183 9.05 24.80 24.14
CA GLY A 183 8.50 24.91 22.80
C GLY A 183 8.60 23.62 21.97
N TRP A 184 9.74 22.92 22.03
CA TRP A 184 9.91 21.66 21.28
C TRP A 184 8.97 20.56 21.81
N PHE A 185 8.76 20.48 23.12
CA PHE A 185 7.92 19.45 23.73
C PHE A 185 6.44 19.72 23.46
N LYS A 186 6.02 20.99 23.39
CA LYS A 186 4.68 21.35 22.93
C LYS A 186 4.38 20.84 21.52
N TRP A 187 5.36 20.86 20.61
CA TRP A 187 5.18 20.43 19.21
C TRP A 187 5.39 18.93 18.98
N LEU A 188 6.28 18.28 19.73
CA LEU A 188 6.59 16.84 19.56
C LEU A 188 5.90 15.93 20.58
N GLY A 189 5.71 16.40 21.81
CA GLY A 189 5.04 15.69 22.89
C GLY A 189 3.58 16.09 23.04
N SER A 190 3.20 16.43 24.26
CA SER A 190 1.88 16.96 24.60
C SER A 190 2.01 18.26 25.37
N GLY A 191 0.96 19.07 25.35
CA GLY A 191 0.96 20.41 25.95
C GLY A 191 0.02 21.37 25.23
N PRO A 192 -0.30 22.52 25.84
CA PRO A 192 -1.25 23.48 25.31
C PRO A 192 -0.66 24.16 24.07
N ILE A 193 -1.14 23.75 22.91
CA ILE A 193 -0.91 24.44 21.63
C ILE A 193 -2.11 25.32 21.25
N PHE A 194 -3.21 25.21 22.01
CA PHE A 194 -4.47 25.92 21.78
C PHE A 194 -4.36 27.43 22.01
N ASP A 195 -3.44 27.84 22.88
CA ASP A 195 -3.15 29.26 23.14
C ASP A 195 -2.48 29.95 21.94
N ASN A 196 -2.00 29.18 20.96
CA ASN A 196 -1.45 29.72 19.74
C ASN A 196 -2.61 30.26 18.86
N PRO A 197 -2.63 31.57 18.51
CA PRO A 197 -3.69 32.13 17.68
C PRO A 197 -3.77 31.52 16.27
N ALA A 198 -2.71 30.83 15.82
CA ALA A 198 -2.70 30.09 14.57
C ALA A 198 -3.29 28.67 14.68
N PHE A 199 -3.56 28.14 15.89
CA PHE A 199 -4.00 26.75 16.07
C PHE A 199 -5.21 26.40 15.21
N ASN A 200 -6.27 27.21 15.27
CA ASN A 200 -7.49 26.99 14.48
C ASN A 200 -7.19 26.97 12.97
N LYS A 201 -6.31 27.87 12.50
CA LYS A 201 -5.90 27.90 11.09
C LYS A 201 -5.14 26.63 10.71
N ILE A 202 -4.20 26.17 11.54
CA ILE A 202 -3.42 24.95 11.29
C ILE A 202 -4.34 23.72 11.31
N ALA A 203 -5.29 23.65 12.25
CA ALA A 203 -6.27 22.58 12.33
C ALA A 203 -7.17 22.52 11.07
N ILE A 204 -7.66 23.68 10.62
CA ILE A 204 -8.44 23.79 9.38
C ILE A 204 -7.60 23.36 8.17
N VAL A 205 -6.35 23.82 8.06
CA VAL A 205 -5.43 23.42 6.98
C VAL A 205 -5.17 21.92 7.02
N GLY A 206 -4.97 21.33 8.21
CA GLY A 206 -4.81 19.89 8.38
C GLY A 206 -6.05 19.11 7.93
N ALA A 207 -7.25 19.58 8.27
CA ALA A 207 -8.49 18.96 7.83
C ALA A 207 -8.69 19.05 6.32
N LEU A 208 -8.44 20.23 5.73
CA LEU A 208 -8.48 20.44 4.27
C LEU A 208 -7.43 19.60 3.55
N PHE A 209 -6.25 19.43 4.13
CA PHE A 209 -5.21 18.54 3.62
C PHE A 209 -5.69 17.09 3.63
N ALA A 210 -6.26 16.59 4.74
CA ALA A 210 -6.80 15.23 4.80
C ALA A 210 -7.92 15.00 3.77
N LEU A 211 -8.80 15.98 3.60
CA LEU A 211 -9.86 15.95 2.59
C LEU A 211 -9.28 15.94 1.17
N PHE A 212 -8.30 16.80 0.90
CA PHE A 212 -7.62 16.87 -0.39
C PHE A 212 -6.88 15.57 -0.72
N VAL A 213 -6.15 14.99 0.24
CA VAL A 213 -5.50 13.69 0.06
C VAL A 213 -6.55 12.63 -0.25
N THR A 214 -7.63 12.57 0.52
CA THR A 214 -8.71 11.59 0.34
C THR A 214 -9.36 11.72 -1.04
N MET A 215 -9.92 12.88 -1.36
CA MET A 215 -10.62 13.12 -2.63
C MET A 215 -9.67 13.08 -3.83
N GLY A 216 -8.49 13.68 -3.70
CA GLY A 216 -7.49 13.75 -4.75
C GLY A 216 -6.95 12.38 -5.13
N THR A 217 -6.63 11.54 -4.14
CA THR A 217 -6.18 10.16 -4.42
C THR A 217 -7.33 9.26 -4.88
N ASN A 218 -8.56 9.49 -4.40
CA ASN A 218 -9.75 8.79 -4.91
C ASN A 218 -9.95 9.07 -6.41
N GLN A 219 -9.84 10.35 -6.80
CA GLN A 219 -9.91 10.71 -8.19
C GLN A 219 -8.73 10.15 -9.00
N TYR A 220 -7.51 10.32 -8.49
CA TYR A 220 -6.28 9.92 -9.19
C TYR A 220 -6.20 8.41 -9.44
N PHE A 221 -6.53 7.57 -8.45
CA PHE A 221 -6.40 6.12 -8.56
C PHE A 221 -7.64 5.41 -9.10
N GLN A 222 -8.82 6.06 -9.08
CA GLN A 222 -10.10 5.35 -9.29
C GLN A 222 -11.05 6.10 -10.22
N GLY A 223 -10.85 7.40 -10.46
CA GLY A 223 -11.88 8.25 -11.05
C GLY A 223 -13.12 8.37 -10.16
N GLY A 224 -12.93 8.27 -8.84
CA GLY A 224 -14.02 8.10 -7.87
C GLY A 224 -14.75 9.38 -7.44
N VAL A 225 -14.38 10.56 -7.96
CA VAL A 225 -15.08 11.83 -7.69
C VAL A 225 -15.83 12.30 -8.93
N TRP A 226 -15.21 12.25 -10.11
CA TRP A 226 -15.84 12.57 -11.39
C TRP A 226 -15.27 11.72 -12.54
N GLY A 227 -16.05 11.58 -13.61
CA GLY A 227 -15.68 10.80 -14.78
C GLY A 227 -16.02 9.31 -14.64
N LYS A 228 -15.22 8.44 -15.29
CA LYS A 228 -15.48 6.99 -15.32
C LYS A 228 -14.71 6.30 -14.20
N LEU A 229 -15.44 5.65 -13.30
CA LEU A 229 -14.89 4.78 -12.28
C LEU A 229 -14.16 3.60 -12.93
N HIS A 230 -12.95 3.31 -12.47
CA HIS A 230 -12.17 2.16 -12.91
C HIS A 230 -11.59 1.41 -11.71
N ASN A 231 -11.59 0.08 -11.80
CA ASN A 231 -11.11 -0.82 -10.75
C ASN A 231 -10.08 -1.78 -11.36
N PHE A 232 -8.80 -1.51 -11.07
CA PHE A 232 -7.71 -2.37 -11.52
C PHE A 232 -7.70 -3.75 -10.85
N GLY A 233 -8.31 -3.91 -9.68
CA GLY A 233 -8.46 -5.23 -9.05
C GLY A 233 -9.50 -6.14 -9.71
N LYS A 234 -10.38 -5.61 -10.57
CA LYS A 234 -11.53 -6.35 -11.10
C LYS A 234 -11.23 -7.20 -12.32
N VAL A 235 -10.50 -6.66 -13.31
CA VAL A 235 -10.26 -7.32 -14.60
C VAL A 235 -8.80 -7.71 -14.68
N LEU A 236 -8.52 -8.96 -15.03
CA LEU A 236 -7.16 -9.45 -15.17
C LEU A 236 -6.58 -8.96 -16.48
N ASP A 237 -5.35 -8.42 -16.43
CA ASP A 237 -4.65 -7.96 -17.63
C ASP A 237 -3.16 -8.30 -17.57
N VAL A 238 -2.66 -8.82 -18.69
CA VAL A 238 -1.26 -9.12 -18.93
C VAL A 238 -0.81 -8.31 -20.13
N LYS A 239 -0.02 -7.26 -19.90
CA LYS A 239 0.58 -6.48 -20.98
C LYS A 239 1.63 -7.33 -21.70
N VAL A 240 1.39 -7.59 -22.98
CA VAL A 240 2.33 -8.29 -23.87
C VAL A 240 3.02 -7.25 -24.74
N SER A 241 4.35 -7.31 -24.84
CA SER A 241 5.14 -6.28 -25.55
C SER A 241 6.48 -6.83 -26.04
N ASN A 242 7.19 -6.05 -26.86
CA ASN A 242 8.53 -6.37 -27.35
C ASN A 242 8.61 -7.75 -28.03
N ALA A 243 7.53 -8.19 -28.68
CA ALA A 243 7.52 -9.44 -29.43
C ALA A 243 8.42 -9.31 -30.66
N HIS A 244 9.30 -10.29 -30.87
CA HIS A 244 10.19 -10.36 -32.02
C HIS A 244 10.71 -11.79 -32.18
N ILE A 245 11.26 -12.09 -33.35
CA ILE A 245 11.86 -13.40 -33.62
C ILE A 245 13.37 -13.31 -33.51
N GLN A 246 13.97 -14.21 -32.75
CA GLN A 246 15.39 -14.29 -32.54
C GLN A 246 15.84 -15.77 -32.52
N ASN A 247 16.77 -16.13 -33.39
CA ASN A 247 17.39 -17.47 -33.44
C ASN A 247 16.35 -18.61 -33.49
N GLY A 248 15.31 -18.48 -34.32
CA GLY A 248 14.25 -19.50 -34.44
C GLY A 248 13.28 -19.57 -33.25
N ASN A 249 13.30 -18.58 -32.36
CA ASN A 249 12.35 -18.47 -31.26
C ASN A 249 11.54 -17.18 -31.36
N LEU A 250 10.30 -17.23 -30.89
CA LEU A 250 9.50 -16.04 -30.62
C LEU A 250 9.78 -15.58 -29.18
N VAL A 251 10.31 -14.37 -29.03
CA VAL A 251 10.66 -13.77 -27.74
C VAL A 251 9.74 -12.57 -27.49
N PHE A 252 9.17 -12.48 -26.29
CA PHE A 252 8.32 -11.35 -25.90
C PHE A 252 8.35 -11.10 -24.39
N GLU A 253 7.97 -9.89 -23.98
CA GLU A 253 7.73 -9.54 -22.58
C GLU A 253 6.26 -9.72 -22.23
N ALA A 254 6.00 -10.38 -21.09
CA ALA A 254 4.70 -10.42 -20.45
C ALA A 254 4.78 -9.77 -19.07
N TYR A 255 3.87 -8.84 -18.78
CA TYR A 255 3.76 -8.17 -17.50
C TYR A 255 2.32 -8.19 -17.00
N ARG A 256 2.06 -8.90 -15.90
CA ARG A 256 0.72 -8.86 -15.30
C ARG A 256 0.53 -7.55 -14.55
N ILE A 257 -0.33 -6.71 -15.10
CA ILE A 257 -0.56 -5.35 -14.60
C ILE A 257 -1.84 -5.19 -13.81
N SER A 258 -2.84 -6.07 -13.98
CA SER A 258 -4.19 -5.87 -13.39
C SER A 258 -4.78 -7.18 -12.84
N GLY A 259 -5.90 -7.04 -12.14
CA GLY A 259 -6.70 -8.09 -11.53
C GLY A 259 -6.23 -8.46 -10.12
N SER A 260 -7.15 -8.97 -9.30
CA SER A 260 -6.94 -9.32 -7.88
C SER A 260 -5.57 -9.93 -7.57
N SER A 261 -4.89 -9.41 -6.55
CA SER A 261 -3.62 -9.97 -6.07
C SER A 261 -3.75 -11.40 -5.54
N ALA A 262 -4.97 -11.86 -5.21
CA ALA A 262 -5.26 -13.22 -4.79
C ALA A 262 -5.40 -14.20 -5.98
N ALA A 263 -5.70 -13.69 -7.17
CA ALA A 263 -5.85 -14.52 -8.37
C ALA A 263 -4.50 -14.71 -9.07
N MET A 264 -4.41 -15.72 -9.93
CA MET A 264 -3.32 -15.95 -10.87
C MET A 264 -3.84 -15.75 -12.30
N ALA A 265 -3.00 -15.26 -13.21
CA ALA A 265 -3.26 -15.42 -14.63
C ALA A 265 -2.76 -16.80 -15.04
N TRP A 266 -3.61 -17.61 -15.66
CA TRP A 266 -3.22 -18.93 -16.17
C TRP A 266 -3.35 -18.94 -17.68
N ILE A 267 -2.22 -19.04 -18.37
CA ILE A 267 -2.13 -19.02 -19.83
C ILE A 267 -1.81 -20.45 -20.32
N PRO A 268 -2.83 -21.29 -20.59
CA PRO A 268 -2.62 -22.64 -21.13
C PRO A 268 -2.33 -22.66 -22.63
N LYS A 269 -2.60 -21.56 -23.36
CA LYS A 269 -2.52 -21.54 -24.82
C LYS A 269 -2.03 -20.18 -25.34
N ILE A 270 -1.19 -20.21 -26.37
CA ILE A 270 -0.71 -19.03 -27.08
C ILE A 270 -0.86 -19.24 -28.59
N ASP A 271 -1.50 -18.30 -29.29
CA ASP A 271 -1.68 -18.32 -30.74
C ASP A 271 -0.79 -17.28 -31.42
N LEU A 272 -0.18 -17.67 -32.55
CA LEU A 272 0.43 -16.77 -33.50
C LEU A 272 -0.50 -16.60 -34.69
N ILE A 273 -0.84 -15.36 -35.00
CA ILE A 273 -1.82 -15.01 -36.03
C ILE A 273 -1.15 -14.16 -37.10
N LYS A 274 -1.46 -14.46 -38.37
CA LYS A 274 -1.14 -13.63 -39.54
C LYS A 274 -2.38 -13.49 -40.42
N ASP A 275 -2.65 -12.28 -40.89
CA ASP A 275 -3.81 -11.97 -41.76
C ASP A 275 -5.15 -12.51 -41.21
N GLY A 276 -5.34 -12.40 -39.89
CA GLY A 276 -6.55 -12.86 -39.19
C GLY A 276 -6.66 -14.39 -39.01
N LYS A 277 -5.67 -15.17 -39.48
CA LYS A 277 -5.65 -16.64 -39.35
C LYS A 277 -4.59 -17.08 -38.34
N VAL A 278 -4.95 -18.03 -37.48
CA VAL A 278 -3.99 -18.71 -36.60
C VAL A 278 -3.07 -19.56 -37.48
N ILE A 279 -1.78 -19.22 -37.50
CA ILE A 279 -0.76 -19.94 -38.26
C ILE A 279 0.01 -20.92 -37.39
N TYR A 280 0.02 -20.70 -36.08
CA TYR A 280 0.61 -21.63 -35.13
C TYR A 280 0.00 -21.46 -33.73
N THR A 281 -0.04 -22.56 -32.98
CA THR A 281 -0.54 -22.61 -31.61
C THR A 281 0.46 -23.35 -30.74
N TRP A 282 0.93 -22.69 -29.68
CA TRP A 282 1.50 -23.37 -28.52
C TRP A 282 0.36 -23.75 -27.58
N ASP A 283 -0.05 -25.03 -27.66
CA ASP A 283 -1.09 -25.59 -26.80
C ASP A 283 -0.57 -25.86 -25.38
N GLN A 284 -1.43 -26.38 -24.51
CA GLN A 284 -1.06 -26.67 -23.12
C GLN A 284 0.15 -27.60 -23.02
N LYS A 285 0.26 -28.60 -23.91
CA LYS A 285 1.39 -29.54 -23.88
C LYS A 285 2.68 -28.82 -24.29
N ALA A 286 2.62 -27.96 -25.31
CA ALA A 286 3.75 -27.14 -25.72
C ALA A 286 4.18 -26.17 -24.60
N ILE A 287 3.25 -25.48 -23.94
CA ILE A 287 3.55 -24.54 -22.85
C ILE A 287 4.15 -25.25 -21.64
N THR A 288 3.58 -26.38 -21.23
CA THR A 288 4.01 -27.12 -20.03
C THR A 288 5.29 -27.92 -20.22
N SER A 289 5.71 -28.16 -21.47
CA SER A 289 6.99 -28.79 -21.82
C SER A 289 8.15 -27.80 -22.02
N LEU A 290 7.90 -26.49 -21.95
CA LEU A 290 8.97 -25.49 -22.05
C LEU A 290 9.97 -25.67 -20.89
N PRO A 291 11.28 -25.61 -21.16
CA PRO A 291 12.28 -25.66 -20.11
C PRO A 291 12.20 -24.40 -19.24
N PRO A 292 12.66 -24.44 -17.97
CA PRO A 292 12.68 -23.26 -17.10
C PRO A 292 13.45 -22.07 -17.69
N SER A 293 14.44 -22.32 -18.56
CA SER A 293 15.21 -21.30 -19.28
C SER A 293 14.38 -20.48 -20.27
N SER A 294 13.21 -20.98 -20.70
CA SER A 294 12.27 -20.22 -21.54
C SER A 294 11.62 -19.04 -20.82
N ILE A 295 11.74 -18.95 -19.48
CA ILE A 295 11.17 -17.87 -18.68
C ILE A 295 12.27 -17.16 -17.90
N LYS A 296 12.62 -15.96 -18.34
CA LYS A 296 13.51 -15.06 -17.61
C LYS A 296 12.68 -14.05 -16.82
N ASN A 297 12.53 -14.29 -15.53
CA ASN A 297 11.83 -13.39 -14.62
C ASN A 297 12.65 -12.12 -14.37
N ILE A 298 11.98 -10.97 -14.41
CA ILE A 298 12.58 -9.64 -14.19
C ILE A 298 12.33 -9.17 -12.76
N TYR A 299 11.13 -9.39 -12.24
CA TYR A 299 10.72 -8.96 -10.90
C TYR A 299 10.58 -10.14 -9.92
N ILE A 300 10.40 -9.80 -8.65
CA ILE A 300 10.27 -10.75 -7.53
C ILE A 300 9.10 -11.72 -7.74
N ASN A 301 7.94 -11.22 -8.17
CA ASN A 301 6.84 -12.12 -8.53
C ASN A 301 7.17 -12.79 -9.86
N LYS A 302 7.23 -14.12 -9.82
CA LYS A 302 7.67 -14.92 -10.94
C LYS A 302 6.50 -15.38 -11.79
N ALA A 303 6.67 -15.30 -13.11
CA ALA A 303 6.00 -16.18 -14.05
C ALA A 303 6.59 -17.59 -13.90
N LYS A 304 5.73 -18.61 -13.79
CA LYS A 304 6.12 -20.01 -13.61
C LYS A 304 5.21 -20.92 -14.41
N ILE A 305 5.80 -21.91 -15.08
CA ILE A 305 5.04 -23.02 -15.67
C ILE A 305 4.72 -24.03 -14.56
N ASN A 306 3.49 -24.49 -14.53
CA ASN A 306 3.09 -25.68 -13.78
C ASN A 306 2.60 -26.76 -14.76
N GLN A 307 1.99 -27.83 -14.26
CA GLN A 307 1.48 -28.93 -15.08
C GLN A 307 0.29 -28.57 -16.01
N TYR A 308 -0.24 -27.34 -15.91
CA TYR A 308 -1.45 -26.92 -16.65
C TYR A 308 -1.24 -25.68 -17.51
N ALA A 309 -0.39 -24.73 -17.10
CA ALA A 309 -0.30 -23.43 -17.76
C ALA A 309 0.96 -22.66 -17.34
N LEU A 310 1.23 -21.58 -18.09
CA LEU A 310 2.06 -20.48 -17.63
C LEU A 310 1.26 -19.62 -16.62
N GLY A 311 1.70 -19.60 -15.37
CA GLY A 311 1.09 -18.86 -14.27
C GLY A 311 1.78 -17.54 -13.96
N MET A 312 1.02 -16.45 -13.77
CA MET A 312 1.57 -15.13 -13.39
C MET A 312 0.79 -14.49 -12.23
N ARG A 313 1.51 -14.13 -11.15
CA ARG A 313 1.00 -13.28 -10.05
C ARG A 313 0.91 -11.81 -10.46
N LEU A 314 0.11 -11.01 -9.76
CA LEU A 314 0.05 -9.57 -10.02
C LEU A 314 1.45 -8.95 -9.85
N GLY A 315 1.86 -8.10 -10.77
CA GLY A 315 3.19 -7.53 -10.80
C GLY A 315 4.29 -8.48 -11.30
N ALA A 316 3.96 -9.70 -11.75
CA ALA A 316 4.96 -10.59 -12.35
C ALA A 316 5.34 -10.10 -13.75
N LYS A 317 6.63 -9.90 -13.99
CA LYS A 317 7.19 -9.51 -15.29
C LYS A 317 8.26 -10.50 -15.72
N ALA A 318 8.15 -11.01 -16.94
CA ALA A 318 9.11 -11.95 -17.50
C ALA A 318 9.30 -11.77 -19.00
N ILE A 319 10.48 -12.15 -19.48
CA ILE A 319 10.75 -12.41 -20.90
C ILE A 319 10.47 -13.90 -21.14
N ILE A 320 9.61 -14.19 -22.12
CA ILE A 320 9.18 -15.53 -22.50
C ILE A 320 9.75 -15.84 -23.87
N THR A 321 10.36 -17.02 -24.00
CA THR A 321 10.94 -17.53 -25.24
C THR A 321 10.20 -18.80 -25.64
N LEU A 322 9.55 -18.76 -26.80
CA LEU A 322 8.81 -19.89 -27.36
C LEU A 322 9.52 -20.42 -28.60
N PRO A 323 9.81 -21.72 -28.70
CA PRO A 323 10.41 -22.29 -29.90
C PRO A 323 9.43 -22.24 -31.05
N LEU A 324 9.89 -21.78 -32.22
CA LEU A 324 9.13 -21.91 -33.46
C LEU A 324 9.37 -23.29 -34.06
N PRO A 325 8.34 -23.97 -34.56
CA PRO A 325 8.52 -25.25 -35.25
C PRO A 325 9.29 -25.03 -36.56
N GLN A 326 10.22 -25.95 -36.86
CA GLN A 326 11.10 -25.84 -38.03
C GLN A 326 10.35 -25.75 -39.37
N ASN A 327 9.14 -26.30 -39.44
CA ASN A 327 8.33 -26.36 -40.66
C ASN A 327 7.42 -25.14 -40.85
N LEU A 328 7.44 -24.17 -39.93
CA LEU A 328 6.63 -22.96 -40.05
C LEU A 328 7.37 -21.94 -40.91
N ASN A 329 6.94 -21.84 -42.18
CA ASN A 329 7.43 -20.82 -43.10
C ASN A 329 6.84 -19.46 -42.73
N LEU A 330 7.66 -18.66 -42.04
CA LEU A 330 7.34 -17.28 -41.75
C LEU A 330 7.75 -16.40 -42.93
N THR A 331 6.83 -15.56 -43.39
CA THR A 331 7.06 -14.59 -44.46
C THR A 331 7.06 -13.19 -43.85
N HIS A 332 7.79 -12.25 -44.46
CA HIS A 332 7.80 -10.87 -43.96
C HIS A 332 6.38 -10.32 -43.81
N GLY A 333 6.16 -9.55 -42.74
CA GLY A 333 4.88 -8.89 -42.48
C GLY A 333 4.52 -8.78 -41.01
N GLN A 334 3.28 -8.35 -40.76
CA GLN A 334 2.76 -8.16 -39.42
C GLN A 334 2.18 -9.46 -38.85
N TYR A 335 2.53 -9.73 -37.60
CA TYR A 335 2.06 -10.86 -36.81
C TYR A 335 1.40 -10.36 -35.54
N THR A 336 0.39 -11.10 -35.07
CA THR A 336 -0.24 -10.88 -33.77
C THR A 336 -0.01 -12.09 -32.89
N LEU A 337 0.57 -11.87 -31.71
CA LEU A 337 0.67 -12.88 -30.66
C LEU A 337 -0.53 -12.74 -29.73
N VAL A 338 -1.21 -13.83 -29.40
CA VAL A 338 -2.37 -13.84 -28.50
C VAL A 338 -2.18 -14.88 -27.40
N LEU A 339 -2.16 -14.44 -26.16
CA LEU A 339 -2.19 -15.27 -24.96
C LEU A 339 -3.64 -15.49 -24.56
N HIS A 340 -4.03 -16.76 -24.38
CA HIS A 340 -5.36 -17.16 -23.95
C HIS A 340 -5.33 -17.50 -22.48
N GLU A 341 -6.11 -16.80 -21.68
CA GLU A 341 -6.26 -17.04 -20.25
C GLU A 341 -7.42 -18.01 -19.98
N ILE A 342 -7.31 -18.85 -18.95
CA ILE A 342 -8.30 -19.91 -18.67
C ILE A 342 -9.71 -19.36 -18.36
N GLY A 343 -9.81 -18.15 -17.82
CA GLY A 343 -11.06 -17.43 -17.61
C GLY A 343 -11.62 -16.75 -18.86
N GLY A 344 -11.03 -16.96 -20.03
CA GLY A 344 -11.53 -16.49 -21.33
C GLY A 344 -10.97 -15.12 -21.77
N GLN A 345 -10.16 -14.46 -20.93
CA GLN A 345 -9.49 -13.22 -21.29
C GLN A 345 -8.39 -13.49 -22.33
N LYS A 346 -8.17 -12.51 -23.22
CA LYS A 346 -7.13 -12.59 -24.26
C LYS A 346 -6.22 -11.38 -24.15
N PHE A 347 -4.93 -11.61 -24.23
CA PHE A 347 -3.91 -10.56 -24.21
C PHE A 347 -3.09 -10.64 -25.48
N SER A 348 -2.85 -9.53 -26.15
CA SER A 348 -2.19 -9.56 -27.45
C SER A 348 -1.17 -8.45 -27.66
N THR A 349 -0.27 -8.69 -28.61
CA THR A 349 0.66 -7.70 -29.12
C THR A 349 0.92 -7.94 -30.59
N THR A 350 1.24 -6.90 -31.33
CA THR A 350 1.61 -6.98 -32.75
C THR A 350 3.11 -6.74 -32.92
N PHE A 351 3.72 -7.44 -33.86
CA PHE A 351 5.11 -7.24 -34.24
C PHE A 351 5.33 -7.49 -35.73
N THR A 352 6.44 -6.99 -36.25
CA THR A 352 6.85 -7.21 -37.64
C THR A 352 8.02 -8.19 -37.66
N TYR A 353 7.93 -9.21 -38.51
CA TYR A 353 9.04 -10.12 -38.81
C TYR A 353 9.56 -9.84 -40.20
#